data_AF-A0A820QQ98-F1
#
_entry.id   AF-A0A820QQ98-F1
#
_cell.length_a   1.000
_cell.length_b   1.000
_cell.length_c   1.000
_cell.angle_alpha   90.00
_cell.angle_beta   90.00
_cell.angle_gamma   90.00
#
_symmetry.space_group_name_H-M   'P 1'
#
loop_
_entity.id
_entity.type
_entity.pdbx_description
1 polymer ?
#
loop_
_entity_poly.entity_id
_entity_poly.type
_entity_poly.pdbx_seq_one_letter_code
_entity_poly.pdbx_strand_id
1 'polypeptide(L)'
;KKKEYFWSYDNTELKLPPILNVQIWDNDKFSSDDFLGALTLDLNHLYKPAKDFDGCTLEMLNDQISNTVSIFDIKRLKGWWPCIDIHSGNSELTGKIEIELEILTEEEANERPAGRGREKPN
;
A
#
# COMPACT_ATOMS: atom_id res chain seq x y z
N LYS A 1 -6.86 -2.09 -21.76
CA LYS A 1 -6.85 -1.16 -22.91
C LYS A 1 -8.28 -0.72 -23.19
N LYS A 2 -8.62 0.57 -23.05
CA LYS A 2 -9.99 1.08 -23.18
C LYS A 2 -9.96 2.23 -24.18
N LYS A 3 -10.77 2.18 -25.24
CA LYS A 3 -10.97 3.31 -26.16
C LYS A 3 -11.87 4.33 -25.48
N GLU A 4 -11.51 5.61 -25.52
CA GLU A 4 -12.34 6.67 -24.92
C GLU A 4 -13.66 6.88 -25.69
N TYR A 5 -13.65 6.69 -27.01
CA TYR A 5 -14.84 6.76 -27.85
C TYR A 5 -14.85 5.64 -28.88
N PHE A 6 -16.05 5.25 -29.33
CA PHE A 6 -16.24 4.18 -30.32
C PHE A 6 -15.46 4.43 -31.65
N TRP A 7 -15.18 5.70 -31.97
CA TRP A 7 -14.49 6.14 -33.19
C TRP A 7 -13.04 6.59 -32.98
N SER A 8 -12.47 6.49 -31.78
CA SER A 8 -11.04 6.83 -31.60
C SER A 8 -10.17 5.75 -32.23
N TYR A 9 -9.45 6.13 -33.30
CA TYR A 9 -8.47 5.26 -33.97
C TYR A 9 -7.21 5.09 -33.12
N ASP A 10 -6.88 6.11 -32.33
CA ASP A 10 -5.71 6.11 -31.46
C ASP A 10 -6.00 5.40 -30.13
N ASN A 11 -5.07 4.53 -29.74
CA ASN A 11 -5.09 3.91 -28.43
C ASN A 11 -4.67 4.94 -27.38
N THR A 12 -5.56 5.32 -26.47
CA THR A 12 -5.22 6.14 -25.33
C THR A 12 -4.63 5.28 -24.21
N GLU A 13 -3.38 5.57 -23.83
CA GLU A 13 -2.73 5.01 -22.64
C GLU A 13 -2.85 6.02 -21.49
N LEU A 14 -3.57 5.63 -20.44
CA LEU A 14 -3.65 6.39 -19.20
C LEU A 14 -2.57 5.87 -18.24
N LYS A 15 -1.63 6.75 -17.84
CA LYS A 15 -0.64 6.45 -16.80
C LYS A 15 -1.14 7.01 -15.48
N LEU A 16 -1.42 6.13 -14.52
CA LEU A 16 -1.78 6.52 -13.15
C LEU A 16 -0.58 6.26 -12.23
N PRO A 17 -0.37 7.10 -11.20
CA PRO A 17 0.65 6.84 -10.21
C PRO A 17 0.29 5.55 -9.43
N PRO A 18 1.26 4.67 -9.16
CA PRO A 18 1.03 3.43 -8.44
C PRO A 18 0.97 3.72 -6.93
N ILE A 19 -0.21 4.11 -6.45
CA ILE A 19 -0.45 4.42 -5.03
C ILE A 19 -1.22 3.26 -4.38
N LEU A 20 -0.66 2.70 -3.31
CA LEU A 20 -1.33 1.72 -2.46
C LEU A 20 -1.99 2.42 -1.27
N ASN A 21 -3.30 2.26 -1.12
CA ASN A 21 -4.05 2.73 0.04
C ASN A 21 -4.51 1.55 0.87
N VAL A 22 -4.13 1.53 2.14
CA VAL A 22 -4.55 0.55 3.13
C VAL A 22 -5.42 1.26 4.15
N GLN A 23 -6.59 0.71 4.44
CA GLN A 23 -7.50 1.20 5.47
C GLN A 23 -7.82 0.07 6.43
N ILE A 24 -7.85 0.42 7.72
CA ILE A 24 -8.13 -0.50 8.82
C ILE A 24 -9.46 -0.07 9.42
N TRP A 25 -10.39 -1.02 9.43
CA TRP A 25 -11.73 -0.87 9.98
C TRP A 25 -11.92 -1.95 11.03
N ASP A 26 -12.54 -1.61 12.15
CA ASP A 26 -13.03 -2.62 13.08
C ASP A 26 -14.14 -3.43 12.42
N ASN A 27 -14.33 -4.68 12.83
CA ASN A 27 -15.37 -5.55 12.28
C ASN A 27 -16.43 -5.79 13.35
N ASP A 28 -17.43 -4.93 13.37
CA ASP A 28 -18.48 -4.94 14.37
C ASP A 28 -19.68 -5.79 13.96
N LYS A 29 -20.19 -6.60 14.89
CA LYS A 29 -21.33 -7.50 14.62
C LYS A 29 -22.69 -6.82 14.74
N PHE A 30 -22.77 -5.70 15.45
CA PHE A 30 -24.04 -5.08 15.84
C PHE A 30 -24.08 -3.55 15.66
N SER A 31 -22.98 -2.93 15.22
CA SER A 31 -22.81 -1.50 14.98
C SER A 31 -22.23 -1.24 13.57
N SER A 32 -22.08 0.03 13.19
CA SER A 32 -21.27 0.39 12.02
C SER A 32 -19.80 0.25 12.34
N ASP A 33 -19.02 -0.23 11.37
CA ASP A 33 -17.57 -0.41 11.51
C ASP A 33 -16.86 0.94 11.78
N ASP A 34 -16.06 0.98 12.83
CA ASP A 34 -15.26 2.15 13.19
C ASP A 34 -13.94 2.18 12.42
N PHE A 35 -13.54 3.37 11.97
CA PHE A 35 -12.26 3.57 11.30
C PHE A 35 -11.12 3.59 12.35
N LEU A 36 -10.11 2.75 12.15
CA LEU A 36 -8.98 2.60 13.08
C LEU A 36 -7.68 3.25 12.56
N GLY A 37 -7.54 3.41 11.25
CA GLY A 37 -6.35 4.03 10.68
C GLY A 37 -6.18 3.76 9.18
N ALA A 38 -5.33 4.55 8.55
CA ALA A 38 -4.97 4.37 7.16
C ALA A 38 -3.45 4.52 6.95
N LEU A 39 -3.00 3.93 5.85
CA LEU A 39 -1.65 4.06 5.32
C LEU A 39 -1.74 4.27 3.81
N THR A 40 -1.08 5.32 3.32
CA THR A 40 -0.92 5.58 1.89
C THR A 40 0.56 5.47 1.52
N LEU A 41 0.86 4.67 0.51
CA LEU A 41 2.20 4.40 0.03
C LEU A 41 2.29 4.71 -1.47
N ASP A 42 3.16 5.64 -1.87
CA ASP A 42 3.56 5.79 -3.27
C ASP A 42 4.62 4.73 -3.59
N LEU A 43 4.27 3.76 -4.45
CA LEU A 43 5.13 2.63 -4.77
C LEU A 43 6.40 3.05 -5.56
N ASN A 44 6.41 4.23 -6.18
CA ASN A 44 7.62 4.79 -6.80
C ASN A 44 8.54 5.48 -5.78
N HIS A 45 7.99 6.00 -4.68
CA HIS A 45 8.70 6.78 -3.68
C HIS A 45 8.36 6.30 -2.27
N LEU A 46 8.62 5.01 -1.99
CA LEU A 46 8.39 4.43 -0.68
C LEU A 46 9.43 4.92 0.30
N TYR A 47 9.02 5.55 1.40
CA TYR A 47 9.88 5.67 2.57
C TYR A 47 10.18 4.28 3.12
N LYS A 48 11.43 4.08 3.57
CA LYS A 48 11.89 2.77 4.04
C LYS A 48 11.09 2.33 5.27
N PRO A 49 10.58 1.09 5.30
CA PRO A 49 9.91 0.56 6.47
C PRO A 49 10.88 0.40 7.63
N ALA A 50 10.33 0.41 8.85
CA ALA A 50 11.08 0.03 10.03
C ALA A 50 11.26 -1.49 10.05
N LYS A 51 12.41 -1.95 10.55
CA LYS A 51 12.70 -3.39 10.66
C LYS A 51 11.86 -4.05 11.75
N ASP A 52 11.59 -3.31 12.81
CA ASP A 52 10.93 -3.80 14.02
C ASP A 52 9.83 -2.82 14.46
N PHE A 53 8.90 -3.30 15.29
CA PHE A 53 7.78 -2.52 15.81
C PHE A 53 8.25 -1.24 16.54
N ASP A 54 9.31 -1.34 17.35
CA ASP A 54 9.82 -0.22 18.15
C ASP A 54 10.44 0.89 17.31
N GLY A 55 11.07 0.54 16.18
CA GLY A 55 11.66 1.50 15.25
C GLY A 55 10.63 2.20 14.35
N CYS A 56 9.37 1.76 14.38
CA CYS A 56 8.30 2.36 13.59
C CYS A 56 7.72 3.58 14.31
N THR A 57 8.01 4.78 13.81
CA THR A 57 7.58 6.05 14.40
C THR A 57 6.98 6.98 13.35
N LEU A 58 6.25 8.01 13.78
CA LEU A 58 5.70 9.03 12.86
C LEU A 58 6.79 9.84 12.16
N GLU A 59 7.99 9.94 12.74
CA GLU A 59 9.11 10.67 12.14
C GLU A 59 9.51 10.11 10.78
N MET A 60 9.24 8.82 10.54
CA MET A 60 9.45 8.17 9.25
C MET A 60 8.63 8.80 8.10
N LEU A 61 7.50 9.43 8.43
CA LEU A 61 6.68 10.14 7.44
C LEU A 61 7.34 11.46 7.00
N ASN A 62 8.26 12.03 7.77
CA ASN A 62 9.00 13.23 7.39
C ASN A 62 10.16 12.91 6.43
N ASP A 63 10.66 11.67 6.45
CA ASP A 63 11.79 11.19 5.62
C ASP A 63 11.42 10.94 4.14
N GLN A 64 10.15 11.16 3.76
CA GLN A 64 9.61 11.02 2.40
C GLN A 64 10.38 11.82 1.34
N ILE A 65 11.15 12.84 1.74
CA ILE A 65 11.78 13.79 0.81
C ILE A 65 13.21 13.38 0.44
N SER A 66 13.92 12.60 1.26
CA SER A 66 15.37 12.36 1.04
C SER A 66 15.80 10.90 0.87
N ASN A 67 15.02 9.92 1.35
CA ASN A 67 15.48 8.53 1.46
C ASN A 67 14.39 7.52 1.03
N THR A 68 13.78 7.76 -0.12
CA THR A 68 12.75 6.89 -0.71
C THR A 68 13.37 5.80 -1.60
N VAL A 69 12.61 4.73 -1.80
CA VAL A 69 12.94 3.61 -2.68
C VAL A 69 11.74 3.31 -3.59
N SER A 70 12.00 2.94 -4.83
CA SER A 70 10.95 2.44 -5.72
C SER A 70 10.83 0.94 -5.56
N ILE A 71 9.61 0.41 -5.37
CA ILE A 71 9.40 -1.04 -5.33
C ILE A 71 9.80 -1.72 -6.65
N PHE A 72 9.76 -0.97 -7.76
CA PHE A 72 10.11 -1.47 -9.09
C PHE A 72 11.62 -1.70 -9.25
N ASP A 73 12.45 -1.02 -8.44
CA ASP A 73 13.90 -1.21 -8.45
C ASP A 73 14.32 -2.37 -7.53
N ILE A 74 13.71 -2.49 -6.35
CA ILE A 74 14.08 -3.47 -5.32
C ILE A 74 13.32 -4.80 -5.42
N LYS A 75 12.20 -4.83 -6.17
CA LYS A 75 11.25 -5.95 -6.36
C LYS A 75 10.53 -6.48 -5.12
N ARG A 76 11.13 -6.43 -3.93
CA ARG A 76 10.52 -6.91 -2.68
C ARG A 76 10.91 -6.03 -1.51
N LEU A 77 9.95 -5.75 -0.64
CA LEU A 77 10.12 -4.90 0.54
C LEU A 77 9.25 -5.42 1.67
N LYS A 78 9.82 -5.53 2.87
CA LYS A 78 9.10 -5.94 4.07
C LYS A 78 9.45 -5.03 5.25
N GLY A 79 8.45 -4.71 6.06
CA GLY A 79 8.65 -4.18 7.39
C GLY A 79 7.43 -3.44 7.91
N TRP A 80 7.66 -2.55 8.87
CA TRP A 80 6.63 -1.87 9.65
C TRP A 80 6.40 -0.45 9.17
N TRP A 81 5.13 -0.10 9.04
CA TRP A 81 4.65 1.23 8.67
C TRP A 81 3.67 1.80 9.70
N PRO A 82 3.79 3.10 10.03
CA PRO A 82 2.86 3.76 10.93
C PRO A 82 1.54 4.02 10.21
N CYS A 83 0.43 3.75 10.90
CA CYS A 83 -0.92 4.10 10.45
C CYS A 83 -1.37 5.37 11.17
N ILE A 84 -2.05 6.23 10.43
CA ILE A 84 -2.53 7.52 10.92
C ILE A 84 -4.05 7.61 10.82
N ASP A 85 -4.64 8.42 11.69
CA ASP A 85 -6.01 8.85 11.50
C ASP A 85 -6.09 9.92 10.41
N ILE A 86 -6.86 9.66 9.35
CA ILE A 86 -7.08 10.61 8.26
C ILE A 86 -8.36 11.45 8.44
N HIS A 87 -9.22 11.09 9.39
CA HIS A 87 -10.51 11.75 9.62
C HIS A 87 -10.43 12.79 10.74
N SER A 88 -9.61 12.56 11.76
CA SER A 88 -9.53 13.43 12.95
C SER A 88 -8.77 14.74 12.73
N GLY A 89 -8.20 14.98 11.54
CA GLY A 89 -7.49 16.23 11.19
C GLY A 89 -6.12 16.41 11.87
N ASN A 90 -5.81 15.62 12.89
CA ASN A 90 -4.50 15.49 13.49
C ASN A 90 -3.82 14.21 12.99
N SER A 91 -2.58 14.31 12.50
CA SER A 91 -1.76 13.16 12.10
C SER A 91 -1.22 12.39 13.32
N GLU A 92 -2.13 11.85 14.12
CA GLU A 92 -1.78 11.01 15.27
C GLU A 92 -1.56 9.55 14.84
N LEU A 93 -0.59 8.90 15.49
CA LEU A 93 -0.29 7.49 15.26
C LEU A 93 -1.39 6.64 15.89
N THR A 94 -2.24 6.03 15.07
CA THR A 94 -3.30 5.15 15.57
C THR A 94 -2.87 3.69 15.66
N GLY A 95 -1.88 3.30 14.85
CA GLY A 95 -1.43 1.91 14.81
C GLY A 95 -0.16 1.73 14.00
N LYS A 96 0.30 0.47 13.92
CA LYS A 96 1.44 0.06 13.12
C LYS A 96 1.09 -1.24 12.42
N ILE A 97 1.46 -1.35 11.15
CA ILE A 97 1.21 -2.55 10.36
C ILE A 97 2.50 -3.09 9.76
N GLU A 98 2.64 -4.41 9.81
CA GLU A 98 3.69 -5.12 9.08
C GLU A 98 3.15 -5.49 7.70
N ILE A 99 3.83 -5.04 6.65
CA ILE A 99 3.47 -5.36 5.26
C ILE A 99 4.69 -5.98 4.57
N GLU A 100 4.44 -6.92 3.68
CA GLU A 100 5.40 -7.39 2.70
C GLU A 100 4.85 -7.14 1.29
N LEU A 101 5.60 -6.39 0.48
CA LEU A 101 5.29 -6.04 -0.90
C LEU A 101 6.26 -6.78 -1.82
N GLU A 102 5.75 -7.42 -2.87
CA GLU A 102 6.54 -8.14 -3.86
C GLU A 102 5.96 -7.87 -5.25
N ILE A 103 6.82 -7.49 -6.20
CA ILE A 103 6.47 -7.32 -7.60
C ILE A 103 6.73 -8.63 -8.32
N LEU A 104 5.67 -9.18 -8.89
CA LEU A 104 5.70 -10.43 -9.65
C LEU A 104 5.47 -10.15 -11.13
N THR A 105 6.07 -11.00 -11.96
CA THR A 105 5.69 -11.15 -13.35
C THR A 105 4.35 -11.88 -13.48
N GLU A 106 3.73 -11.80 -14.65
CA GLU A 106 2.48 -12.51 -14.94
C GLU A 106 2.64 -14.03 -14.80
N GLU A 107 3.78 -14.58 -15.21
CA GLU A 107 4.09 -16.01 -15.09
C GLU A 107 4.14 -16.43 -13.60
N GLU A 108 4.91 -15.72 -12.77
CA GLU A 108 5.03 -16.00 -11.33
C GLU A 108 3.68 -15.88 -10.60
N ALA A 109 2.86 -14.88 -10.95
CA ALA A 109 1.54 -14.68 -10.36
C ALA A 109 0.55 -15.81 -10.73
N ASN A 110 0.68 -16.38 -11.92
CA ASN A 110 -0.14 -17.51 -12.37
C ASN A 110 0.28 -18.83 -11.71
N GLU A 111 1.57 -19.02 -11.46
CA GLU A 111 2.10 -20.18 -10.74
C GLU A 111 1.76 -20.13 -9.24
N ARG A 112 1.73 -18.93 -8.65
CA ARG A 112 1.47 -18.70 -7.21
C ARG A 112 0.29 -17.76 -6.98
N PRO A 113 -0.96 -18.20 -7.24
CA PRO A 113 -2.13 -17.34 -7.10
C PRO A 113 -2.45 -17.04 -5.63
N ALA A 114 -2.32 -15.77 -5.23
CA ALA A 114 -2.75 -15.29 -3.92
C ALA A 114 -4.29 -15.22 -3.79
N GLY A 115 -4.82 -15.20 -2.56
CA GLY A 115 -6.22 -14.82 -2.30
C GLY A 115 -7.26 -15.94 -2.36
N ARG A 116 -6.86 -17.21 -2.54
CA ARG A 116 -7.80 -18.35 -2.43
C ARG A 116 -8.13 -18.75 -0.98
N GLY A 117 -7.64 -18.00 0.01
CA GLY A 117 -7.88 -18.24 1.44
C GLY A 117 -7.33 -19.57 1.99
N ARG A 118 -6.49 -20.26 1.21
CA ARG A 118 -5.91 -21.56 1.60
C ARG A 118 -4.57 -21.43 2.29
N GLU A 119 -3.81 -20.39 1.97
CA GLU A 119 -2.47 -20.13 2.48
C GLU A 119 -2.27 -18.61 2.64
N LYS A 120 -1.22 -18.23 3.38
CA LYS A 120 -0.79 -16.83 3.44
C LYS A 120 -0.45 -16.34 2.02
N PRO A 121 -0.65 -15.04 1.72
CA PRO A 121 -0.18 -14.48 0.46
C PRO A 121 1.35 -14.62 0.38
N ASN A 122 1.80 -15.52 -0.50
CA ASN A 122 3.19 -15.87 -0.83
C ASN A 122 4.15 -16.30 0.28
#